data_AF-A0A3B8WHF7-F1
#
_entry.id   AF-A0A3B8WHF7-F1
#
_cell.length_a   1.000
_cell.length_b   1.000
_cell.length_c   1.000
_cell.angle_alpha   90.00
_cell.angle_beta   90.00
_cell.angle_gamma   90.00
#
_symmetry.space_group_name_H-M   'P 1'
#
loop_
_entity.id
_entity.type
_entity.pdbx_description
1 polymer ?
#
loop_
_entity_poly.entity_id
_entity_poly.type
_entity_poly.pdbx_seq_one_letter_code
_entity_poly.pdbx_strand_id
1 'polypeptide(L)'
;MSIHRRTLIKAAVAGGMAASLAGCSLLPRKTGPQPERYAGAVGLQDGSFGVSAFDRFGNVQWQAPVDTRCHSGCNRPGQKDILFFERRPGWSFYVFDAQTGQRRHRIMAPEGEHFVGHGVFSPDGRWLYATASRYEPGEGIIAVYDAEQGYNRVETFELAGIGPHELTLHPDGNTLIIGLGGILTHPDYDRIKLNLDTMQPALILMDRRSGQIVGRFAPAHHQQSSRHVSVSAEGKVYVAYQYQGPLYETPPLLARIEEGQLREYHFDPETQASLGNYIASVVAHPENDLIAAASPVGGIAILFRGKTGELIAKTHI
;
A
#
# COMPACT_ATOMS: atom_id res chain seq x y z
N MET A 1 27.66 21.70 -34.84
CA MET A 1 28.34 20.69 -34.01
C MET A 1 27.26 19.85 -33.34
N SER A 2 27.05 18.64 -33.85
CA SER A 2 25.93 17.75 -33.52
C SER A 2 26.14 17.11 -32.14
N ILE A 3 25.24 17.40 -31.19
CA ILE A 3 25.21 16.74 -29.88
C ILE A 3 24.51 15.39 -30.07
N HIS A 4 25.28 14.30 -29.97
CA HIS A 4 24.79 12.94 -30.16
C HIS A 4 23.83 12.50 -29.03
N ARG A 5 22.69 11.89 -29.41
CA ARG A 5 21.70 11.21 -28.55
C ARG A 5 22.26 10.23 -27.51
N ARG A 6 23.53 9.83 -27.61
CA ARG A 6 24.20 8.91 -26.67
C ARG A 6 24.79 9.59 -25.43
N THR A 7 24.94 10.91 -25.42
CA THR A 7 25.50 11.64 -24.27
C THR A 7 24.42 12.02 -23.24
N LEU A 8 23.14 12.08 -23.64
CA LEU A 8 22.02 12.30 -22.72
C LEU A 8 21.60 11.05 -21.94
N ILE A 9 21.95 9.85 -22.42
CA ILE A 9 21.60 8.57 -21.74
C ILE A 9 22.58 8.23 -20.61
N LYS A 10 23.77 8.84 -20.55
CA LYS A 10 24.72 8.62 -19.46
C LYS A 10 24.47 9.45 -18.19
N ALA A 11 23.54 10.42 -18.23
CA ALA A 11 23.09 11.13 -17.03
C ALA A 11 21.85 10.48 -16.37
N ALA A 12 21.24 9.47 -17.01
CA ALA A 12 20.03 8.80 -16.52
C ALA A 12 20.29 7.43 -15.84
N VAL A 13 21.56 6.98 -15.78
CA VAL A 13 21.91 5.65 -15.21
C VAL A 13 22.78 5.74 -13.94
N ALA A 14 23.27 6.93 -13.57
CA ALA A 14 23.97 7.15 -12.31
C ALA A 14 23.02 7.75 -11.26
N GLY A 15 22.19 6.89 -10.64
CA GLY A 15 21.29 7.31 -9.56
C GLY A 15 19.98 6.54 -9.50
N GLY A 16 19.94 5.28 -9.94
CA GLY A 16 18.75 4.44 -9.82
C GLY A 16 18.53 3.95 -8.39
N MET A 17 18.28 4.84 -7.43
CA MET A 17 17.47 4.47 -6.27
C MET A 17 16.03 4.39 -6.76
N ALA A 18 15.61 3.21 -7.22
CA ALA A 18 14.20 2.90 -7.36
C ALA A 18 13.62 2.76 -5.93
N ALA A 19 13.42 3.88 -5.26
CA ALA A 19 12.63 3.94 -4.05
C ALA A 19 11.18 3.65 -4.46
N SER A 20 10.65 2.49 -4.09
CA SER A 20 9.20 2.35 -4.06
C SER A 20 8.69 3.21 -2.92
N LEU A 21 8.24 4.43 -3.24
CA LEU A 21 7.49 5.29 -2.34
C LEU A 21 6.07 4.72 -2.13
N ALA A 22 5.99 3.49 -1.62
CA ALA A 22 4.80 2.97 -0.95
C ALA A 22 4.93 3.26 0.55
N GLY A 23 5.38 4.46 0.91
CA GLY A 23 5.55 4.90 2.29
C GLY A 23 4.25 5.51 2.80
N CYS A 24 3.90 5.18 4.04
CA CYS A 24 2.68 5.56 4.72
C CYS A 24 2.14 6.98 4.45
N SER A 25 0.83 7.05 4.54
CA SER A 25 -0.02 8.24 4.74
C SER A 25 0.45 9.12 5.91
N LEU A 26 1.56 9.82 5.71
CA LEU A 26 1.76 11.13 6.32
C LEU A 26 1.42 12.14 5.23
N LEU A 27 0.14 12.51 5.19
CA LEU A 27 -0.24 13.77 4.58
C LEU A 27 0.55 14.87 5.31
N PRO A 28 1.05 15.90 4.60
CA PRO A 28 1.86 16.93 5.20
C PRO A 28 1.09 17.56 6.37
N ARG A 29 1.49 17.20 7.58
CA ARG A 29 1.06 17.90 8.79
C ARG A 29 1.57 19.32 8.64
N LYS A 30 0.75 20.33 8.99
CA LYS A 30 1.21 21.73 9.15
C LYS A 30 2.64 21.71 9.68
N THR A 31 3.55 22.29 8.92
CA THR A 31 5.00 22.29 9.14
C THR A 31 5.32 22.48 10.62
N GLY A 32 5.56 21.35 11.31
CA GLY A 32 6.12 21.38 12.64
C GLY A 32 7.58 21.84 12.57
N PRO A 33 8.19 22.24 13.68
CA PRO A 33 9.59 22.70 13.71
C PRO A 33 10.62 21.60 13.40
N GLN A 34 10.20 20.35 13.20
CA GLN A 34 11.07 19.23 12.85
C GLN A 34 11.19 19.14 11.32
N PRO A 35 12.41 19.00 10.77
CA PRO A 35 12.59 18.85 9.33
C PRO A 35 11.83 17.62 8.82
N GLU A 36 11.11 17.79 7.71
CA GLU A 36 10.38 16.70 7.06
C GLU A 36 11.34 15.56 6.71
N ARG A 37 10.99 14.35 7.18
CA ARG A 37 11.72 13.11 6.89
C ARG A 37 10.77 12.14 6.24
N TYR A 38 11.23 11.56 5.14
CA TYR A 38 10.54 10.52 4.40
C TYR A 38 11.32 9.23 4.57
N ALA A 39 10.63 8.10 4.55
CA ALA A 39 11.28 6.79 4.62
C ALA A 39 10.62 5.82 3.64
N GLY A 40 11.44 4.94 3.06
CA GLY A 40 10.98 3.96 2.08
C GLY A 40 11.87 2.73 2.05
N ALA A 41 11.28 1.61 1.61
CA ALA A 41 12.04 0.43 1.24
C ALA A 41 12.81 0.70 -0.07
N VAL A 42 14.06 0.26 -0.12
CA VAL A 42 14.99 0.51 -1.23
C VAL A 42 15.69 -0.79 -1.64
N GLY A 43 15.95 -0.93 -2.94
CA GLY A 43 16.97 -1.85 -3.45
C GLY A 43 18.32 -1.14 -3.50
N LEU A 44 19.38 -1.84 -3.09
CA LEU A 44 20.74 -1.33 -3.06
C LEU A 44 21.51 -1.75 -4.32
N GLN A 45 22.61 -1.05 -4.61
CA GLN A 45 23.40 -1.26 -5.83
C GLN A 45 24.04 -2.64 -5.91
N ASP A 46 24.30 -3.26 -4.77
CA ASP A 46 24.85 -4.61 -4.64
C ASP A 46 23.77 -5.71 -4.76
N GLY A 47 22.51 -5.32 -5.00
CA GLY A 47 21.37 -6.23 -5.09
C GLY A 47 20.72 -6.58 -3.75
N SER A 48 21.27 -6.09 -2.63
CA SER A 48 20.66 -6.23 -1.30
C SER A 48 19.49 -5.27 -1.10
N PHE A 49 18.80 -5.40 0.03
CA PHE A 49 17.64 -4.58 0.37
C PHE A 49 17.90 -3.74 1.61
N GLY A 50 17.25 -2.58 1.67
CA GLY A 50 17.33 -1.69 2.82
C GLY A 50 16.04 -0.91 3.05
N VAL A 51 16.03 -0.19 4.15
CA VAL A 51 15.13 0.92 4.43
C VAL A 51 15.99 2.17 4.56
N SER A 52 15.61 3.23 3.85
CA SER A 52 16.30 4.52 3.92
C SER A 52 15.34 5.60 4.38
N ALA A 53 15.82 6.47 5.28
CA ALA A 53 15.21 7.78 5.47
C ALA A 53 15.99 8.84 4.69
N PHE A 54 15.27 9.81 4.15
CA PHE A 54 15.81 10.91 3.37
C PHE A 54 15.06 12.20 3.70
N ASP A 55 15.75 13.33 3.53
CA ASP A 55 15.13 14.65 3.63
C ASP A 55 14.34 14.99 2.35
N ARG A 56 13.69 16.15 2.34
CA ARG A 56 12.93 16.65 1.17
C ARG A 56 13.76 16.85 -0.09
N PHE A 57 15.09 16.88 0.01
CA PHE A 57 16.01 17.01 -1.12
C PHE A 57 16.53 15.65 -1.61
N GLY A 58 16.12 14.55 -0.96
CA GLY A 58 16.58 13.20 -1.28
C GLY A 58 17.91 12.84 -0.64
N ASN A 59 18.45 13.65 0.29
CA ASN A 59 19.67 13.30 0.99
C ASN A 59 19.37 12.22 2.03
N VAL A 60 20.05 11.07 1.90
CA VAL A 60 19.93 9.95 2.84
C VAL A 60 20.39 10.39 4.24
N GLN A 61 19.50 10.28 5.22
CA GLN A 61 19.76 10.59 6.63
C GLN A 61 20.27 9.36 7.38
N TRP A 62 19.66 8.21 7.10
CA TRP A 62 20.11 6.90 7.57
C TRP A 62 19.64 5.83 6.60
N GLN A 63 20.33 4.69 6.62
CA GLN A 63 19.98 3.50 5.86
C GLN A 63 20.23 2.26 6.73
N ALA A 64 19.27 1.34 6.75
CA ALA A 64 19.34 0.12 7.53
C ALA A 64 19.09 -1.11 6.62
N PRO A 65 19.91 -2.17 6.72
CA PRO A 65 19.74 -3.36 5.92
C PRO A 65 18.51 -4.18 6.37
N VAL A 66 17.87 -4.85 5.41
CA VAL A 66 16.81 -5.84 5.63
C VAL A 66 17.10 -7.10 4.82
N ASP A 67 16.55 -8.23 5.24
CA ASP A 67 16.93 -9.52 4.68
C ASP A 67 16.28 -9.74 3.30
N THR A 68 15.03 -9.29 3.14
CA THR A 68 14.32 -9.34 1.86
C THR A 68 13.63 -8.01 1.52
N ARG A 69 12.98 -7.98 0.36
CA ARG A 69 12.29 -6.80 -0.14
C ARG A 69 11.11 -6.41 0.76
N CYS A 70 11.31 -5.36 1.54
CA CYS A 70 10.24 -4.61 2.18
C CYS A 70 9.35 -3.90 1.14
N HIS A 71 8.09 -3.67 1.50
CA HIS A 71 7.11 -3.03 0.63
C HIS A 71 6.64 -1.67 1.17
N SER A 72 5.71 -1.69 2.13
CA SER A 72 5.22 -0.48 2.78
C SER A 72 5.78 -0.38 4.19
N GLY A 73 5.77 0.84 4.73
CA GLY A 73 6.12 1.10 6.11
C GLY A 73 5.11 2.00 6.79
N CYS A 74 5.01 1.90 8.12
CA CYS A 74 4.08 2.69 8.94
C CYS A 74 4.73 3.26 10.20
N ASN A 75 4.33 4.48 10.56
CA ASN A 75 4.81 5.16 11.75
C ASN A 75 3.92 4.82 12.94
N ARG A 76 4.52 4.56 14.10
CA ARG A 76 3.78 4.39 15.35
C ARG A 76 3.37 5.76 15.91
N PRO A 77 2.08 6.07 16.06
CA PRO A 77 1.61 7.35 16.59
C PRO A 77 2.24 7.70 17.94
N GLY A 78 2.75 8.93 18.07
CA GLY A 78 3.33 9.44 19.32
C GLY A 78 4.68 8.83 19.74
N GLN A 79 5.23 7.90 18.97
CA GLN A 79 6.46 7.18 19.31
C GLN A 79 7.54 7.37 18.23
N LYS A 80 8.74 6.86 18.51
CA LYS A 80 9.88 6.88 17.58
C LYS A 80 10.00 5.63 16.72
N ASP A 81 8.99 4.77 16.70
CA ASP A 81 9.02 3.54 15.91
C ASP A 81 8.51 3.78 14.50
N ILE A 82 9.26 3.32 13.50
CA ILE A 82 8.81 3.16 12.12
C ILE A 82 8.98 1.71 11.71
N LEU A 83 7.94 1.14 11.10
CA LEU A 83 7.89 -0.25 10.70
C LEU A 83 8.00 -0.40 9.19
N PHE A 84 8.57 -1.50 8.72
CA PHE A 84 8.55 -1.91 7.31
C PHE A 84 8.27 -3.40 7.20
N PHE A 85 7.38 -3.75 6.28
CA PHE A 85 6.87 -5.11 6.12
C PHE A 85 7.47 -5.74 4.86
N GLU A 86 8.01 -6.94 4.99
CA GLU A 86 8.38 -7.74 3.83
C GLU A 86 7.12 -8.18 3.08
N ARG A 87 7.26 -8.40 1.76
CA ARG A 87 6.14 -8.87 0.93
C ARG A 87 6.48 -10.09 0.08
N ARG A 88 7.75 -10.27 -0.30
CA ARG A 88 8.14 -11.21 -1.35
C ARG A 88 9.52 -11.84 -1.10
N PRO A 89 9.57 -12.92 -0.31
CA PRO A 89 8.50 -13.41 0.60
C PRO A 89 8.36 -12.53 1.84
N GLY A 90 7.16 -12.43 2.39
CA GLY A 90 6.86 -11.59 3.57
C GLY A 90 7.12 -12.28 4.89
N TRP A 91 8.34 -12.73 5.17
CA TRP A 91 8.62 -13.54 6.37
C TRP A 91 8.71 -12.74 7.67
N SER A 92 8.95 -11.44 7.57
CA SER A 92 9.08 -10.59 8.75
C SER A 92 8.61 -9.16 8.52
N PHE A 93 8.38 -8.47 9.62
CA PHE A 93 8.42 -7.02 9.63
C PHE A 93 9.50 -6.53 10.58
N TYR A 94 10.02 -5.36 10.29
CA TYR A 94 11.10 -4.72 11.03
C TYR A 94 10.58 -3.49 11.74
N VAL A 95 11.11 -3.23 12.93
CA VAL A 95 10.88 -2.01 13.71
C VAL A 95 12.19 -1.26 13.83
N PHE A 96 12.21 -0.01 13.40
CA PHE A 96 13.37 0.87 13.46
C PHE A 96 13.09 2.09 14.33
N ASP A 97 14.13 2.61 14.96
CA ASP A 97 14.11 3.99 15.45
C ASP A 97 14.04 4.95 14.24
N ALA A 98 12.97 5.73 14.15
CA ALA A 98 12.71 6.64 13.03
C ALA A 98 13.76 7.77 12.92
N GLN A 99 14.49 8.06 14.00
CA GLN A 99 15.52 9.11 14.01
C GLN A 99 16.88 8.59 13.56
N THR A 100 17.26 7.39 13.98
CA THR A 100 18.62 6.84 13.78
C THR A 100 18.69 5.69 12.78
N GLY A 101 17.57 5.07 12.44
CA GLY A 101 17.53 3.85 11.63
C GLY A 101 17.95 2.59 12.39
N GLN A 102 18.22 2.67 13.70
CA GLN A 102 18.59 1.50 14.49
C GLN A 102 17.44 0.50 14.53
N ARG A 103 17.69 -0.74 14.10
CA ARG A 103 16.72 -1.83 14.20
C ARG A 103 16.50 -2.18 15.68
N ARG A 104 15.26 -2.01 16.15
CA ARG A 104 14.80 -2.35 17.50
C ARG A 104 14.26 -3.78 17.57
N HIS A 105 13.47 -4.17 16.57
CA HIS A 105 12.88 -5.50 16.48
C HIS A 105 12.89 -6.03 15.04
N ARG A 106 12.85 -7.35 14.93
CA ARG A 106 12.48 -8.11 13.73
C ARG A 106 11.48 -9.17 14.19
N ILE A 107 10.27 -9.12 13.67
CA ILE A 107 9.19 -10.03 14.05
C ILE A 107 8.93 -10.97 12.88
N MET A 108 9.11 -12.26 13.11
CA MET A 108 8.83 -13.30 12.12
C MET A 108 7.32 -13.57 12.06
N ALA A 109 6.82 -13.85 10.85
CA ALA A 109 5.52 -14.46 10.68
C ALA A 109 5.53 -15.85 11.34
N PRO A 110 4.43 -16.27 12.00
CA PRO A 110 4.27 -17.65 12.45
C PRO A 110 4.43 -18.66 11.31
N GLU A 111 4.78 -19.91 11.64
CA GLU A 111 4.77 -21.01 10.68
C GLU A 111 3.39 -21.14 10.02
N GLY A 112 3.34 -21.38 8.71
CA GLY A 112 2.08 -21.39 7.96
C GLY A 112 1.58 -20.00 7.52
N GLU A 113 2.18 -18.91 7.99
CA GLU A 113 1.79 -17.53 7.65
C GLU A 113 2.89 -16.77 6.90
N HIS A 114 2.50 -15.76 6.13
CA HIS A 114 3.41 -14.71 5.66
C HIS A 114 2.71 -13.34 5.59
N PHE A 115 3.45 -12.27 5.79
CA PHE A 115 2.98 -10.90 5.58
C PHE A 115 2.81 -10.59 4.09
N VAL A 116 1.95 -9.61 3.80
CA VAL A 116 1.73 -9.11 2.42
C VAL A 116 2.14 -7.64 2.25
N GLY A 117 2.97 -7.13 3.16
CA GLY A 117 3.70 -5.88 2.95
C GLY A 117 3.05 -4.61 3.50
N HIS A 118 1.96 -4.70 4.27
CA HIS A 118 1.26 -3.54 4.83
C HIS A 118 0.86 -3.73 6.30
N GLY A 119 0.81 -2.62 7.03
CA GLY A 119 0.32 -2.54 8.39
C GLY A 119 -0.11 -1.13 8.79
N VAL A 120 -1.00 -1.01 9.78
CA VAL A 120 -1.49 0.26 10.33
C VAL A 120 -1.63 0.18 11.84
N PHE A 121 -1.39 1.29 12.53
CA PHE A 121 -1.55 1.36 13.99
C PHE A 121 -2.93 1.87 14.39
N SER A 122 -3.38 1.46 15.58
CA SER A 122 -4.42 2.15 16.33
C SER A 122 -4.01 3.61 16.66
N PRO A 123 -4.98 4.50 16.95
CA PRO A 123 -4.67 5.92 17.19
C PRO A 123 -3.74 6.17 18.38
N ASP A 124 -3.80 5.31 19.40
CA ASP A 124 -2.93 5.34 20.59
C ASP A 124 -1.55 4.70 20.33
N GLY A 125 -1.33 4.10 19.15
CA GLY A 125 -0.08 3.45 18.78
C GLY A 125 0.22 2.15 19.52
N ARG A 126 -0.74 1.59 20.27
CA ARG A 126 -0.54 0.31 20.97
C ARG A 126 -0.71 -0.90 20.06
N TRP A 127 -1.76 -0.92 19.26
CA TRP A 127 -2.12 -2.07 18.43
C TRP A 127 -1.65 -1.87 17.00
N LEU A 128 -0.87 -2.83 16.51
CA LEU A 128 -0.51 -2.93 15.10
C LEU A 128 -1.40 -3.97 14.42
N TYR A 129 -2.02 -3.58 13.31
CA TYR A 129 -2.78 -4.46 12.43
C TYR A 129 -1.98 -4.66 11.16
N ALA A 130 -1.64 -5.89 10.81
CA ALA A 130 -0.88 -6.22 9.61
C ALA A 130 -1.66 -7.22 8.76
N THR A 131 -1.71 -6.98 7.46
CA THR A 131 -2.27 -7.96 6.52
C THR A 131 -1.29 -9.11 6.35
N ALA A 132 -1.80 -10.32 6.45
CA ALA A 132 -1.05 -11.56 6.26
C ALA A 132 -1.92 -12.61 5.56
N SER A 133 -1.29 -13.70 5.16
CA SER A 133 -1.96 -14.87 4.56
C SER A 133 -1.50 -16.14 5.24
N ARG A 134 -2.41 -17.09 5.44
CA ARG A 134 -2.08 -18.50 5.70
C ARG A 134 -1.91 -19.20 4.36
N TYR A 135 -0.69 -19.57 4.01
CA TYR A 135 -0.39 -19.94 2.62
C TYR A 135 -0.89 -21.33 2.22
N GLU A 136 -0.92 -22.30 3.13
CA GLU A 136 -1.46 -23.64 2.87
C GLU A 136 -2.97 -23.63 2.58
N PRO A 137 -3.84 -23.08 3.46
CA PRO A 137 -5.27 -23.01 3.18
C PRO A 137 -5.63 -21.87 2.20
N GLY A 138 -4.70 -20.96 1.92
CA GLY A 138 -4.92 -19.82 1.03
C GLY A 138 -5.79 -18.72 1.64
N GLU A 139 -5.80 -18.55 2.96
CA GLU A 139 -6.69 -17.63 3.68
C GLU A 139 -6.02 -16.28 3.94
N GLY A 140 -6.78 -15.19 3.78
CA GLY A 140 -6.37 -13.85 4.20
C GLY A 140 -6.75 -13.55 5.64
N ILE A 141 -5.82 -12.93 6.37
CA ILE A 141 -6.01 -12.56 7.78
C ILE A 141 -5.50 -11.15 8.08
N ILE A 142 -5.97 -10.59 9.20
CA ILE A 142 -5.34 -9.47 9.88
C ILE A 142 -4.66 -9.98 11.15
N ALA A 143 -3.34 -9.85 11.18
CA ALA A 143 -2.51 -10.15 12.33
C ALA A 143 -2.44 -8.96 13.28
N VAL A 144 -2.73 -9.16 14.57
CA VAL A 144 -2.77 -8.09 15.57
C VAL A 144 -1.63 -8.24 16.57
N TYR A 145 -0.82 -7.20 16.73
CA TYR A 145 0.34 -7.18 17.62
C TYR A 145 0.25 -6.07 18.67
N ASP A 146 0.69 -6.35 19.90
CA ASP A 146 0.82 -5.36 20.98
C ASP A 146 2.24 -4.74 20.95
N ALA A 147 2.33 -3.50 20.48
CA ALA A 147 3.60 -2.76 20.37
C ALA A 147 4.16 -2.28 21.72
N GLU A 148 3.38 -2.31 22.80
CA GLU A 148 3.89 -2.07 24.16
C GLU A 148 4.51 -3.32 24.77
N GLN A 149 4.04 -4.50 24.34
CA GLN A 149 4.58 -5.80 24.75
C GLN A 149 5.55 -6.37 23.71
N GLY A 150 6.42 -5.52 23.17
CA GLY A 150 7.49 -5.96 22.26
C GLY A 150 7.01 -6.52 20.92
N TYR A 151 5.83 -6.11 20.45
CA TYR A 151 5.19 -6.62 19.23
C TYR A 151 4.86 -8.11 19.32
N ASN A 152 4.34 -8.56 20.46
CA ASN A 152 3.79 -9.91 20.61
C ASN A 152 2.47 -10.03 19.84
N ARG A 153 2.27 -11.15 19.13
CA ARG A 153 0.99 -11.48 18.49
C ARG A 153 -0.05 -11.71 19.58
N VAL A 154 -1.17 -11.01 19.51
CA VAL A 154 -2.25 -11.10 20.51
C VAL A 154 -3.57 -11.60 19.95
N GLU A 155 -3.81 -11.41 18.64
CA GLU A 155 -5.07 -11.78 18.02
C GLU A 155 -4.92 -11.98 16.51
N THR A 156 -5.90 -12.65 15.89
CA THR A 156 -6.03 -12.84 14.45
C THR A 156 -7.48 -12.62 14.02
N PHE A 157 -7.71 -11.77 13.04
CA PHE A 157 -9.03 -11.59 12.44
C PHE A 157 -9.11 -12.21 11.05
N GLU A 158 -10.16 -12.98 10.82
CA GLU A 158 -10.42 -13.63 9.53
C GLU A 158 -11.04 -12.66 8.52
N LEU A 159 -10.55 -12.65 7.28
CA LEU A 159 -11.10 -11.80 6.21
C LEU A 159 -12.21 -12.49 5.39
N ALA A 160 -12.46 -13.79 5.63
CA ALA A 160 -13.38 -14.60 4.84
C ALA A 160 -13.12 -14.42 3.32
N GLY A 161 -11.89 -14.67 2.91
CA GLY A 161 -11.44 -14.58 1.53
C GLY A 161 -9.91 -14.51 1.45
N ILE A 162 -9.39 -14.25 0.25
CA ILE A 162 -7.99 -14.53 -0.05
C ILE A 162 -7.25 -13.32 -0.62
N GLY A 163 -5.93 -13.33 -0.50
CA GLY A 163 -5.04 -12.33 -1.10
C GLY A 163 -5.28 -10.90 -0.61
N PRO A 164 -5.29 -10.64 0.71
CA PRO A 164 -5.30 -9.28 1.23
C PRO A 164 -4.11 -8.49 0.70
N HIS A 165 -4.25 -7.16 0.67
CA HIS A 165 -3.18 -6.28 0.23
C HIS A 165 -2.99 -5.13 1.20
N GLU A 166 -3.48 -3.93 0.88
CA GLU A 166 -3.32 -2.77 1.75
C GLU A 166 -4.45 -2.67 2.79
N LEU A 167 -4.12 -2.11 3.95
CA LEU A 167 -5.09 -1.67 4.93
C LEU A 167 -4.76 -0.27 5.47
N THR A 168 -5.80 0.45 5.86
CA THR A 168 -5.69 1.74 6.57
C THR A 168 -6.77 1.85 7.65
N LEU A 169 -6.66 2.85 8.52
CA LEU A 169 -7.60 3.11 9.60
C LEU A 169 -8.51 4.29 9.22
N HIS A 170 -9.82 4.08 9.31
CA HIS A 170 -10.82 5.13 9.13
C HIS A 170 -10.65 6.23 10.21
N PRO A 171 -10.93 7.52 9.91
CA PRO A 171 -10.79 8.62 10.87
C PRO A 171 -11.66 8.49 12.14
N ASP A 172 -12.64 7.57 12.19
CA ASP A 172 -13.34 7.23 13.44
C ASP A 172 -12.45 6.52 14.48
N GLY A 173 -11.24 6.09 14.07
CA GLY A 173 -10.28 5.41 14.92
C GLY A 173 -10.68 3.97 15.31
N ASN A 174 -11.67 3.38 14.64
CA ASN A 174 -12.23 2.07 14.95
C ASN A 174 -12.36 1.15 13.73
N THR A 175 -12.67 1.67 12.53
CA THR A 175 -12.88 0.83 11.34
C THR A 175 -11.61 0.67 10.52
N LEU A 176 -11.15 -0.58 10.36
CA LEU A 176 -10.13 -0.93 9.37
C LEU A 176 -10.76 -0.98 7.98
N ILE A 177 -10.07 -0.40 7.01
CA ILE A 177 -10.41 -0.42 5.59
C ILE A 177 -9.36 -1.29 4.91
N ILE A 178 -9.78 -2.38 4.28
CA ILE A 178 -8.86 -3.42 3.79
C ILE A 178 -9.18 -3.75 2.33
N GLY A 179 -8.16 -3.71 1.48
CA GLY A 179 -8.23 -4.21 0.11
C GLY A 179 -8.01 -5.72 0.08
N LEU A 180 -9.03 -6.48 -0.36
CA LEU A 180 -8.97 -7.92 -0.54
C LEU A 180 -8.91 -8.24 -2.04
N GLY A 181 -7.73 -8.67 -2.49
CA GLY A 181 -7.44 -8.79 -3.92
C GLY A 181 -8.07 -10.00 -4.60
N GLY A 182 -8.45 -11.03 -3.85
CA GLY A 182 -9.08 -12.24 -4.39
C GLY A 182 -8.16 -13.12 -5.24
N ILE A 183 -6.83 -12.93 -5.16
CA ILE A 183 -5.85 -13.74 -5.90
C ILE A 183 -5.18 -14.72 -4.95
N LEU A 184 -5.23 -16.00 -5.32
CA LEU A 184 -4.47 -17.07 -4.69
C LEU A 184 -3.04 -17.05 -5.20
N THR A 185 -2.10 -16.84 -4.28
CA THR A 185 -0.66 -16.90 -4.49
C THR A 185 -0.05 -17.77 -3.41
N HIS A 186 1.02 -18.51 -3.75
CA HIS A 186 1.76 -19.32 -2.80
C HIS A 186 3.22 -18.83 -2.72
N PRO A 187 3.85 -18.76 -1.54
CA PRO A 187 5.24 -18.30 -1.41
C PRO A 187 6.23 -19.13 -2.23
N ASP A 188 5.98 -20.44 -2.41
CA ASP A 188 6.85 -21.31 -3.22
C ASP A 188 6.70 -21.11 -4.74
N TYR A 189 5.61 -20.50 -5.20
CA TYR A 189 5.27 -20.39 -6.63
C TYR A 189 5.40 -18.96 -7.21
N ASP A 190 6.25 -18.13 -6.60
CA ASP A 190 6.55 -16.74 -6.98
C ASP A 190 5.30 -15.97 -7.49
N ARG A 191 5.26 -15.61 -8.78
CA ARG A 191 4.19 -14.76 -9.36
C ARG A 191 3.01 -15.53 -9.94
N ILE A 192 2.93 -16.85 -9.77
CA ILE A 192 1.86 -17.64 -10.38
C ILE A 192 0.54 -17.30 -9.68
N LYS A 193 -0.45 -16.90 -10.47
CA LYS A 193 -1.82 -16.59 -10.04
C LYS A 193 -2.68 -17.81 -10.35
N LEU A 194 -3.24 -18.42 -9.33
CA LEU A 194 -3.82 -19.77 -9.47
C LEU A 194 -5.33 -19.78 -9.76
N ASN A 195 -6.00 -18.62 -9.71
CA ASN A 195 -7.46 -18.58 -9.64
C ASN A 195 -8.12 -17.39 -10.39
N LEU A 196 -7.50 -16.87 -11.45
CA LEU A 196 -7.97 -15.65 -12.14
C LEU A 196 -9.44 -15.69 -12.57
N ASP A 197 -9.94 -16.86 -12.97
CA ASP A 197 -11.34 -17.06 -13.40
C ASP A 197 -12.35 -17.10 -12.24
N THR A 198 -11.86 -17.28 -11.01
CA THR A 198 -12.69 -17.47 -9.79
C THR A 198 -12.40 -16.42 -8.71
N MET A 199 -11.71 -15.33 -9.09
CA MET A 199 -11.41 -14.23 -8.17
C MET A 199 -12.68 -13.68 -7.52
N GLN A 200 -12.62 -13.44 -6.21
CA GLN A 200 -13.68 -12.78 -5.43
C GLN A 200 -13.10 -11.61 -4.65
N PRO A 201 -12.68 -10.52 -5.32
CA PRO A 201 -12.13 -9.34 -4.66
C PRO A 201 -13.22 -8.61 -3.86
N ALA A 202 -12.77 -7.88 -2.84
CA ALA A 202 -13.65 -7.03 -2.07
C ALA A 202 -12.89 -5.85 -1.44
N LEU A 203 -13.61 -4.77 -1.18
CA LEU A 203 -13.27 -3.80 -0.15
C LEU A 203 -13.96 -4.23 1.15
N ILE A 204 -13.17 -4.39 2.22
CA ILE A 204 -13.65 -4.82 3.53
C ILE A 204 -13.59 -3.66 4.52
N LEU A 205 -14.67 -3.47 5.27
CA LEU A 205 -14.73 -2.64 6.47
C LEU A 205 -14.84 -3.57 7.68
N MET A 206 -13.92 -3.42 8.63
CA MET A 206 -13.83 -4.31 9.80
C MET A 206 -13.71 -3.49 11.09
N ASP A 207 -14.45 -3.87 12.13
CA ASP A 207 -14.25 -3.34 13.47
C ASP A 207 -12.91 -3.84 14.04
N ARG A 208 -12.00 -2.91 14.35
CA ARG A 208 -10.62 -3.27 14.72
C ARG A 208 -10.49 -3.94 16.09
N ARG A 209 -11.53 -3.93 16.91
CA ARG A 209 -11.51 -4.46 18.28
C ARG A 209 -12.02 -5.88 18.34
N SER A 210 -13.12 -6.14 17.64
CA SER A 210 -13.81 -7.43 17.60
C SER A 210 -13.40 -8.30 16.39
N GLY A 211 -12.83 -7.70 15.34
CA GLY A 211 -12.59 -8.38 14.08
C GLY A 211 -13.84 -8.58 13.23
N GLN A 212 -14.99 -8.06 13.65
CA GLN A 212 -16.24 -8.20 12.90
C GLN A 212 -16.18 -7.43 11.59
N ILE A 213 -16.49 -8.11 10.47
CA ILE A 213 -16.70 -7.46 9.18
C ILE A 213 -18.05 -6.74 9.21
N VAL A 214 -18.01 -5.41 9.15
CA VAL A 214 -19.19 -4.53 9.16
C VAL A 214 -19.60 -4.08 7.76
N GLY A 215 -18.74 -4.29 6.76
CA GLY A 215 -19.04 -4.02 5.36
C GLY A 215 -18.16 -4.84 4.42
N ARG A 216 -18.75 -5.32 3.33
CA ARG A 216 -18.07 -6.05 2.25
C ARG A 216 -18.64 -5.60 0.92
N PHE A 217 -17.80 -5.02 0.08
CA PHE A 217 -18.22 -4.46 -1.20
C PHE A 217 -17.42 -5.10 -2.33
N ALA A 218 -18.10 -5.82 -3.22
CA ALA A 218 -17.48 -6.41 -4.39
C ALA A 218 -17.42 -5.36 -5.53
N PRO A 219 -16.32 -5.28 -6.28
CA PRO A 219 -16.26 -4.47 -7.49
C PRO A 219 -17.20 -5.05 -8.58
N ALA A 220 -17.51 -4.25 -9.60
CA ALA A 220 -18.43 -4.66 -10.66
C ALA A 220 -17.89 -5.83 -11.49
N HIS A 221 -16.57 -5.88 -11.69
CA HIS A 221 -15.89 -6.93 -12.43
C HIS A 221 -15.03 -7.78 -11.50
N HIS A 222 -15.22 -9.10 -11.53
CA HIS A 222 -14.55 -10.02 -10.59
C HIS A 222 -13.00 -10.04 -10.70
N GLN A 223 -12.45 -9.61 -11.84
CA GLN A 223 -11.00 -9.46 -12.05
C GLN A 223 -10.43 -8.08 -11.65
N GLN A 224 -11.24 -7.15 -11.13
CA GLN A 224 -10.76 -5.91 -10.50
C GLN A 224 -10.21 -6.21 -9.10
N SER A 225 -8.95 -6.66 -9.04
CA SER A 225 -8.31 -7.00 -7.77
C SER A 225 -8.19 -5.74 -6.90
N SER A 226 -8.85 -5.71 -5.72
CA SER A 226 -8.75 -4.61 -4.76
C SER A 226 -7.37 -4.61 -4.09
N ARG A 227 -6.59 -3.54 -4.29
CA ARG A 227 -5.17 -3.52 -3.87
C ARG A 227 -4.83 -2.37 -2.95
N HIS A 228 -5.17 -1.16 -3.37
CA HIS A 228 -4.83 0.04 -2.63
C HIS A 228 -6.07 0.73 -2.12
N VAL A 229 -6.00 1.26 -0.90
CA VAL A 229 -7.14 1.89 -0.25
C VAL A 229 -6.75 3.22 0.34
N SER A 230 -7.69 4.16 0.35
CA SER A 230 -7.48 5.45 1.00
C SER A 230 -8.78 5.94 1.63
N VAL A 231 -8.64 6.86 2.58
CA VAL A 231 -9.77 7.47 3.27
C VAL A 231 -9.50 8.95 3.47
N SER A 232 -10.48 9.78 3.13
CA SER A 232 -10.44 11.23 3.40
C SER A 232 -10.69 11.54 4.87
N ALA A 233 -10.37 12.76 5.31
CA ALA A 233 -10.70 13.21 6.68
C ALA A 233 -12.21 13.20 6.98
N GLU A 234 -13.06 13.33 5.95
CA GLU A 234 -14.52 13.23 6.06
C GLU A 234 -15.04 11.77 6.09
N GLY A 235 -14.15 10.78 6.08
CA GLY A 235 -14.52 9.35 6.10
C GLY A 235 -14.95 8.78 4.75
N LYS A 236 -14.77 9.50 3.64
CA LYS A 236 -14.97 8.91 2.29
C LYS A 236 -13.89 7.90 1.99
N VAL A 237 -14.29 6.66 1.69
CA VAL A 237 -13.40 5.52 1.44
C VAL A 237 -13.24 5.31 -0.05
N TYR A 238 -12.00 5.13 -0.49
CA TYR A 238 -11.58 4.92 -1.88
C TYR A 238 -10.83 3.60 -2.00
N VAL A 239 -11.01 2.93 -3.14
CA VAL A 239 -10.28 1.72 -3.50
C VAL A 239 -9.74 1.86 -4.91
N ALA A 240 -8.52 1.36 -5.13
CA ALA A 240 -7.92 1.24 -6.44
C ALA A 240 -7.60 -0.22 -6.77
N TYR A 241 -7.78 -0.52 -8.05
CA TYR A 241 -7.74 -1.87 -8.57
C TYR A 241 -6.50 -2.13 -9.42
N GLN A 242 -6.12 -3.39 -9.48
CA GLN A 242 -5.24 -3.94 -10.52
C GLN A 242 -6.03 -4.97 -11.31
N TYR A 243 -6.37 -4.64 -12.55
CA TYR A 243 -7.17 -5.51 -13.40
C TYR A 243 -6.37 -6.73 -13.86
N GLN A 244 -7.00 -7.91 -13.81
CA GLN A 244 -6.34 -9.20 -14.08
C GLN A 244 -6.88 -9.94 -15.31
N GLY A 245 -7.80 -9.32 -16.05
CA GLY A 245 -8.36 -9.90 -17.26
C GLY A 245 -7.56 -9.56 -18.52
N PRO A 246 -8.17 -9.70 -19.70
CA PRO A 246 -7.53 -9.41 -20.97
C PRO A 246 -7.02 -7.96 -21.07
N LEU A 247 -5.82 -7.78 -21.62
CA LEU A 247 -5.16 -6.46 -21.69
C LEU A 247 -5.89 -5.43 -22.57
N TYR A 248 -6.78 -5.89 -23.46
CA TYR A 248 -7.55 -5.00 -24.34
C TYR A 248 -8.79 -4.41 -23.66
N GLU A 249 -9.17 -4.94 -22.50
CA GLU A 249 -10.27 -4.39 -21.69
C GLU A 249 -9.72 -3.33 -20.75
N THR A 250 -10.47 -2.25 -20.54
CA THR A 250 -10.05 -1.11 -19.72
C THR A 250 -11.12 -0.72 -18.70
N PRO A 251 -11.52 -1.65 -17.79
CA PRO A 251 -12.54 -1.36 -16.80
C PRO A 251 -12.07 -0.25 -15.84
N PRO A 252 -12.99 0.42 -15.13
CA PRO A 252 -12.63 1.39 -14.09
C PRO A 252 -11.60 0.84 -13.11
N LEU A 253 -10.63 1.66 -12.72
CA LEU A 253 -9.57 1.23 -11.80
C LEU A 253 -9.67 1.89 -10.43
N LEU A 254 -10.64 2.76 -10.24
CA LEU A 254 -10.89 3.50 -9.00
C LEU A 254 -12.38 3.45 -8.69
N ALA A 255 -12.71 3.33 -7.41
CA ALA A 255 -14.06 3.48 -6.92
C ALA A 255 -14.06 4.12 -5.52
N ARG A 256 -15.23 4.58 -5.08
CA ARG A 256 -15.47 4.98 -3.69
C ARG A 256 -16.74 4.34 -3.13
N ILE A 257 -16.81 4.23 -1.81
CA ILE A 257 -18.09 3.93 -1.15
C ILE A 257 -19.00 5.14 -1.26
N GLU A 258 -20.18 4.95 -1.82
CA GLU A 258 -21.26 5.93 -1.91
C GLU A 258 -22.60 5.20 -1.82
N GLU A 259 -23.50 5.67 -0.95
CA GLU A 259 -24.84 5.08 -0.77
C GLU A 259 -24.84 3.56 -0.52
N GLY A 260 -23.81 3.05 0.18
CA GLY A 260 -23.68 1.62 0.49
C GLY A 260 -23.21 0.76 -0.68
N GLN A 261 -22.68 1.35 -1.75
CA GLN A 261 -22.15 0.64 -2.92
C GLN A 261 -20.80 1.23 -3.36
N LEU A 262 -20.10 0.54 -4.27
CA LEU A 262 -18.90 1.06 -4.91
C LEU A 262 -19.30 1.85 -6.16
N ARG A 263 -19.20 3.18 -6.11
CA ARG A 263 -19.31 4.02 -7.29
C ARG A 263 -17.96 4.09 -7.99
N GLU A 264 -17.92 3.58 -9.22
CA GLU A 264 -16.74 3.58 -10.07
C GLU A 264 -16.45 4.97 -10.67
N TYR A 265 -15.18 5.28 -10.87
CA TYR A 265 -14.74 6.46 -11.61
C TYR A 265 -14.45 6.07 -13.06
N HIS A 266 -15.18 6.69 -13.98
CA HIS A 266 -14.96 6.54 -15.41
C HIS A 266 -14.26 7.79 -15.94
N PHE A 267 -13.05 7.62 -16.42
CA PHE A 267 -12.31 8.67 -17.12
C PHE A 267 -12.57 8.58 -18.63
N ASP A 268 -12.13 9.59 -19.38
CA ASP A 268 -12.13 9.52 -20.84
C ASP A 268 -11.28 8.34 -21.33
N PRO A 269 -11.55 7.79 -22.54
CA PRO A 269 -10.86 6.60 -23.03
C PRO A 269 -9.33 6.71 -23.08
N GLU A 270 -8.78 7.90 -23.36
CA GLU A 270 -7.33 8.11 -23.43
C GLU A 270 -6.72 8.01 -22.02
N THR A 271 -7.31 8.70 -21.05
CA THR A 271 -6.86 8.64 -19.64
C THR A 271 -7.00 7.22 -19.10
N GLN A 272 -8.13 6.56 -19.35
CA GLN A 272 -8.39 5.21 -18.87
C GLN A 272 -7.38 4.20 -19.44
N ALA A 273 -7.10 4.24 -20.75
CA ALA A 273 -6.08 3.40 -21.37
C ALA A 273 -4.68 3.70 -20.84
N SER A 274 -4.38 4.98 -20.57
CA SER A 274 -3.08 5.40 -20.03
C SER A 274 -2.80 4.85 -18.63
N LEU A 275 -3.82 4.44 -17.86
CA LEU A 275 -3.63 3.81 -16.54
C LEU A 275 -3.10 2.36 -16.63
N GLY A 276 -3.05 1.76 -17.82
CA GLY A 276 -2.39 0.46 -18.04
C GLY A 276 -2.91 -0.67 -17.16
N ASN A 277 -4.21 -0.64 -16.80
CA ASN A 277 -4.87 -1.65 -15.98
C ASN A 277 -4.25 -1.86 -14.58
N TYR A 278 -3.47 -0.91 -14.09
CA TYR A 278 -2.69 -1.07 -12.87
C TYR A 278 -2.55 0.24 -12.11
N ILE A 279 -3.18 0.35 -10.95
CA ILE A 279 -2.89 1.42 -9.99
C ILE A 279 -2.04 0.87 -8.85
N ALA A 280 -0.95 1.57 -8.54
CA ALA A 280 0.03 1.19 -7.52
C ALA A 280 -0.11 1.95 -6.20
N SER A 281 -0.90 3.02 -6.21
CA SER A 281 -1.17 3.85 -5.03
C SER A 281 -2.35 4.76 -5.31
N VAL A 282 -3.16 5.00 -4.27
CA VAL A 282 -4.23 6.00 -4.25
C VAL A 282 -4.18 6.73 -2.92
N VAL A 283 -4.33 8.05 -2.93
CA VAL A 283 -4.36 8.86 -1.71
C VAL A 283 -5.42 9.94 -1.80
N ALA A 284 -6.22 10.09 -0.74
CA ALA A 284 -7.12 11.22 -0.56
C ALA A 284 -6.38 12.39 0.11
N HIS A 285 -6.54 13.59 -0.43
CA HIS A 285 -6.01 14.81 0.17
C HIS A 285 -6.67 15.06 1.54
N PRO A 286 -5.92 15.54 2.56
CA PRO A 286 -6.44 15.67 3.93
C PRO A 286 -7.53 16.74 4.05
N GLU A 287 -7.42 17.80 3.26
CA GLU A 287 -8.20 19.03 3.43
C GLU A 287 -9.11 19.35 2.23
N ASN A 288 -8.91 18.70 1.08
CA ASN A 288 -9.55 19.07 -0.18
C ASN A 288 -10.21 17.85 -0.80
N ASP A 289 -11.24 18.05 -1.61
CA ASP A 289 -11.86 17.00 -2.42
C ASP A 289 -10.97 16.65 -3.64
N LEU A 290 -9.78 16.13 -3.37
CA LEU A 290 -8.78 15.76 -4.35
C LEU A 290 -8.23 14.37 -4.05
N ILE A 291 -8.16 13.54 -5.08
CA ILE A 291 -7.64 12.18 -5.02
C ILE A 291 -6.51 12.07 -6.03
N ALA A 292 -5.35 11.60 -5.59
CA ALA A 292 -4.23 11.29 -6.46
C ALA A 292 -4.08 9.78 -6.61
N ALA A 293 -3.82 9.32 -7.83
CA ALA A 293 -3.56 7.91 -8.13
C ALA A 293 -2.37 7.78 -9.08
N ALA A 294 -1.52 6.79 -8.85
CA ALA A 294 -0.31 6.55 -9.65
C ALA A 294 -0.37 5.19 -10.36
N SER A 295 -0.13 5.19 -11.67
CA SER A 295 0.05 4.01 -12.51
C SER A 295 1.47 3.98 -13.07
N PRO A 296 2.42 3.28 -12.42
CA PRO A 296 3.77 3.13 -12.93
C PRO A 296 3.84 2.22 -14.17
N VAL A 297 2.87 1.34 -14.37
CA VAL A 297 2.79 0.53 -15.61
C VAL A 297 2.38 1.41 -16.79
N GLY A 298 1.47 2.34 -16.55
CA GLY A 298 1.07 3.36 -17.52
C GLY A 298 2.07 4.52 -17.66
N GLY A 299 3.00 4.67 -16.72
CA GLY A 299 3.93 5.80 -16.65
C GLY A 299 3.24 7.13 -16.39
N ILE A 300 2.10 7.12 -15.65
CA ILE A 300 1.33 8.33 -15.34
C ILE A 300 0.87 8.40 -13.87
N ALA A 301 0.59 9.62 -13.43
CA ALA A 301 -0.23 9.90 -12.26
C ALA A 301 -1.39 10.83 -12.64
N ILE A 302 -2.53 10.65 -11.97
CA ILE A 302 -3.73 11.46 -12.15
C ILE A 302 -4.15 12.12 -10.83
N LEU A 303 -4.76 13.30 -10.95
CA LEU A 303 -5.43 14.01 -9.86
C LEU A 303 -6.86 14.28 -10.30
N PHE A 304 -7.84 13.93 -9.47
CA PHE A 304 -9.26 14.12 -9.77
C PHE A 304 -10.06 14.48 -8.53
N ARG A 305 -11.29 15.00 -8.72
CA ARG A 305 -12.21 15.28 -7.62
C ARG A 305 -12.88 14.01 -7.12
N GLY A 306 -12.80 13.75 -5.83
CA GLY A 306 -13.48 12.59 -5.21
C GLY A 306 -15.00 12.65 -5.39
N LYS A 307 -15.62 13.82 -5.22
CA LYS A 307 -17.08 13.97 -5.36
C LYS A 307 -17.58 13.69 -6.77
N THR A 308 -16.94 14.24 -7.78
CA THR A 308 -17.48 14.22 -9.16
C THR A 308 -16.80 13.24 -10.08
N GLY A 309 -15.56 12.83 -9.80
CA GLY A 309 -14.71 12.11 -10.75
C GLY A 309 -14.07 12.99 -11.81
N GLU A 310 -14.26 14.32 -11.73
CA GLU A 310 -13.65 15.28 -12.66
C GLU A 310 -12.11 15.17 -12.59
N LEU A 311 -11.49 14.83 -13.72
CA LEU A 311 -10.04 14.84 -13.87
C LEU A 311 -9.52 16.28 -13.84
N ILE A 312 -8.60 16.55 -12.92
CA ILE A 312 -7.97 17.87 -12.73
C ILE A 312 -6.60 17.94 -13.41
N ALA A 313 -5.82 16.86 -13.31
CA ALA A 313 -4.50 16.79 -13.93
C ALA A 313 -4.10 15.35 -14.26
N LYS A 314 -3.28 15.21 -15.31
CA LYS A 314 -2.58 13.98 -15.72
C LYS A 314 -1.12 14.35 -16.00
N THR A 315 -0.19 13.60 -15.43
CA THR A 315 1.26 13.83 -15.60
C THR A 315 1.99 12.52 -15.82
N HIS A 316 3.14 12.57 -16.49
CA HIS A 316 4.04 11.43 -16.60
C HIS A 316 4.92 11.29 -15.36
N ILE A 317 5.27 10.06 -15.00
CA ILE A 317 6.13 9.71 -13.85
C ILE A 317 7.23 8.71 -14.25
#